data_AF-A0A1X7U4R0-F1
#
_entry.id   AF-A0A1X7U4R0-F1
#
_cell.length_a   1.000
_cell.length_b   1.000
_cell.length_c   1.000
_cell.angle_alpha   90.00
_cell.angle_beta   90.00
_cell.angle_gamma   90.00
#
_symmetry.space_group_name_H-M   'P 1'
#
loop_
_entity.id
_entity.type
_entity.pdbx_description
1 polymer ?
#
loop_
_entity_poly.entity_id
_entity_poly.type
_entity_poly.pdbx_seq_one_letter_code
_entity_poly.pdbx_strand_id
1 'polypeptide(L)'
;HCLEGLPLDKKNETYYFSCPTCRHLTELPEEGAGAFPVAFHLNNLKDVHSLMKKTANLSSSRLEIATATCSDHGKPLEFFCETCDTVICSHCSVRDHKHHECDLITDCYAKHSQKLREHLSPVDRKKEALNEVLSALAE
;
A
#
# COMPACT_ATOMS: atom_id res chain seq x y z
N HIS A 1 3.33 -0.67 -35.16
CA HIS A 1 2.64 0.60 -34.83
C HIS A 1 1.16 0.50 -35.21
N CYS A 2 0.25 1.10 -34.43
CA CYS A 2 -1.21 0.88 -34.57
C CYS A 2 -1.81 1.30 -35.93
N LEU A 3 -1.13 2.14 -36.71
CA LEU A 3 -1.60 2.64 -38.00
C LEU A 3 -1.09 1.80 -39.19
N GLU A 4 -0.13 0.90 -38.99
CA GLU A 4 0.44 0.05 -40.06
C GLU A 4 -0.56 -1.00 -40.59
N GLY A 5 -1.59 -1.33 -39.81
CA GLY A 5 -2.63 -2.30 -40.18
C GLY A 5 -3.87 -1.69 -40.83
N LEU A 6 -3.90 -0.38 -41.06
CA LEU A 6 -5.03 0.27 -41.71
C LEU A 6 -4.98 0.07 -43.23
N PRO A 7 -6.12 -0.18 -43.90
CA PRO A 7 -6.18 -0.21 -45.35
C PRO A 7 -5.73 1.14 -45.92
N LEU A 8 -4.69 1.13 -46.76
CA LEU A 8 -4.17 2.32 -47.43
C LEU A 8 -4.61 2.32 -48.90
N ASP A 9 -5.18 3.44 -49.33
CA ASP A 9 -5.42 3.72 -50.75
C ASP A 9 -4.27 4.57 -51.29
N LYS A 10 -3.65 4.14 -52.40
CA LYS A 10 -2.61 4.92 -53.09
C LYS A 10 -3.23 5.66 -54.28
N LYS A 11 -3.13 6.99 -54.28
CA LYS A 11 -3.54 7.85 -55.41
C LYS A 11 -2.47 8.88 -55.65
N ASN A 12 -1.98 9.02 -56.89
CA ASN A 12 -0.98 10.02 -57.26
C ASN A 12 0.26 10.03 -56.34
N GLU A 13 0.77 8.83 -56.01
CA GLU A 13 1.94 8.62 -55.12
C GLU A 13 1.74 8.94 -53.63
N THR A 14 0.66 9.61 -53.24
CA THR A 14 0.26 9.80 -51.83
C THR A 14 -0.61 8.66 -51.32
N TYR A 15 -0.43 8.33 -50.03
CA TYR A 15 -1.19 7.30 -49.34
C TYR A 15 -2.29 7.93 -48.49
N TYR A 16 -3.47 7.32 -48.46
CA TYR A 16 -4.61 7.79 -47.67
C TYR A 16 -5.20 6.66 -46.83
N PHE A 17 -5.75 7.00 -45.67
CA PHE A 17 -6.51 6.07 -44.84
C PHE A 17 -7.85 6.69 -44.42
N SER A 18 -8.83 5.83 -44.17
CA SER A 18 -10.11 6.24 -43.59
C SER A 18 -10.05 6.17 -42.07
N CYS A 19 -10.34 7.28 -41.39
CA CYS A 19 -10.43 7.28 -39.92
C CYS A 19 -11.54 6.33 -39.46
N PRO A 20 -11.27 5.34 -38.58
CA PRO A 20 -12.27 4.36 -38.15
C PRO A 20 -13.40 4.99 -37.32
N THR A 21 -13.18 6.16 -36.72
CA THR A 21 -14.17 6.84 -35.87
C THR A 21 -15.11 7.73 -36.68
N CYS A 22 -14.58 8.54 -37.59
CA CYS A 22 -15.38 9.54 -38.32
C CYS A 22 -15.48 9.29 -39.83
N ARG A 23 -14.83 8.24 -40.35
CA ARG A 23 -14.73 7.90 -41.79
C ARG A 23 -14.12 9.01 -42.68
N HIS A 24 -13.53 10.03 -42.07
CA HIS A 24 -12.80 11.06 -42.80
C HIS A 24 -11.56 10.47 -43.48
N LEU A 25 -11.36 10.80 -44.74
CA LEU A 25 -10.18 10.38 -45.51
C LEU A 25 -9.01 11.29 -45.16
N THR A 26 -7.93 10.73 -44.63
CA THR A 26 -6.76 11.46 -44.15
C THR A 26 -5.54 11.08 -44.98
N GLU A 27 -4.78 12.09 -45.39
CA GLU A 27 -3.50 11.90 -46.09
C GLU A 27 -2.42 11.43 -45.11
N LEU A 28 -1.61 10.48 -45.57
CA LEU A 28 -0.44 10.00 -44.84
C LEU A 28 0.77 10.85 -45.22
N PRO A 29 1.51 11.41 -44.24
CA PRO A 29 2.77 12.10 -44.49
C PRO A 29 3.80 11.22 -45.19
N GLU A 30 4.78 11.83 -45.86
CA GLU A 30 5.87 11.11 -46.54
C GLU A 30 6.70 10.25 -45.58
N GLU A 31 6.94 10.72 -44.35
CA GLU A 31 7.62 9.92 -43.32
C GLU A 31 6.69 8.88 -42.65
N GLY A 32 5.51 8.67 -43.22
CA GLY A 32 4.53 7.66 -42.83
C GLY A 32 3.80 7.98 -41.54
N ALA A 33 3.22 6.94 -40.94
CA ALA A 33 2.39 7.06 -39.75
C ALA A 33 3.12 7.59 -38.49
N GLY A 34 4.46 7.57 -38.50
CA GLY A 34 5.28 8.10 -37.40
C GLY A 34 5.33 9.62 -37.34
N ALA A 35 4.98 10.32 -38.42
CA ALA A 35 4.99 11.77 -38.49
C ALA A 35 3.77 12.44 -37.84
N PHE A 36 2.74 11.67 -37.48
CA PHE A 36 1.58 12.24 -36.80
C PHE A 36 1.93 12.73 -35.39
N PRO A 37 1.32 13.85 -34.93
CA PRO A 37 1.54 14.36 -33.59
C PRO A 37 1.26 13.28 -32.54
N VAL A 38 2.22 13.08 -31.64
CA VAL A 38 2.05 12.17 -30.52
C VAL A 38 0.93 12.71 -29.64
N ALA A 39 -0.04 11.86 -29.28
CA ALA A 39 -1.11 12.22 -28.37
C ALA A 39 -0.55 12.41 -26.95
N PHE A 40 -0.06 13.62 -26.66
CA PHE A 40 0.60 13.97 -25.40
C PHE A 40 -0.27 13.65 -24.17
N HIS A 41 -1.59 13.88 -24.27
CA HIS A 41 -2.53 13.54 -23.21
C HIS A 41 -2.61 12.03 -22.93
N LEU A 42 -2.43 11.16 -23.93
CA LEU A 42 -2.38 9.71 -23.73
C LEU A 42 -1.09 9.27 -23.03
N ASN A 43 0.03 9.94 -23.33
CA ASN A 43 1.28 9.71 -22.62
C ASN A 43 1.15 10.12 -21.16
N ASN A 44 0.56 11.28 -20.88
CA ASN A 44 0.28 11.71 -19.50
C ASN A 44 -0.64 10.71 -18.77
N LEU A 45 -1.67 10.20 -19.43
CA LEU A 45 -2.55 9.17 -18.85
C LEU A 45 -1.80 7.86 -18.60
N LYS A 46 -0.87 7.47 -19.49
CA LYS A 46 -0.01 6.30 -19.30
C LYS A 46 0.94 6.48 -18.12
N ASP A 47 1.48 7.68 -17.93
CA ASP A 47 2.36 8.03 -16.81
C ASP A 47 1.59 8.03 -15.49
N VAL A 48 0.40 8.64 -15.47
CA VAL A 48 -0.52 8.58 -14.32
C VAL A 48 -0.92 7.15 -14.00
N HIS A 49 -1.27 6.33 -15.00
CA HIS A 49 -1.59 4.92 -14.79
C HIS A 49 -0.39 4.10 -14.30
N SER A 50 0.82 4.37 -14.81
CA SER A 50 2.06 3.75 -14.33
C SER A 50 2.33 4.11 -12.87
N LEU A 51 2.12 5.39 -12.50
CA LEU A 51 2.22 5.86 -11.13
C LEU A 51 1.17 5.22 -10.23
N MET A 52 -0.10 5.19 -10.66
CA MET A 52 -1.19 4.53 -9.94
C MET A 52 -0.95 3.02 -9.78
N LYS A 53 -0.41 2.34 -10.78
CA LYS A 53 -0.02 0.93 -10.69
C LYS A 53 1.12 0.73 -9.70
N LYS A 54 2.10 1.64 -9.65
CA LYS A 54 3.18 1.60 -8.65
C LYS A 54 2.62 1.79 -7.23
N THR A 55 1.66 2.70 -7.06
CA THR A 55 0.95 2.93 -5.79
C THR A 55 0.03 1.75 -5.42
N ALA A 56 -0.64 1.13 -6.38
CA ALA A 56 -1.50 -0.03 -6.15
C ALA A 56 -0.69 -1.30 -5.79
N ASN A 57 0.54 -1.44 -6.31
CA ASN A 57 1.48 -2.46 -5.85
C ASN A 57 2.06 -2.14 -4.46
N LEU A 58 2.08 -0.87 -4.05
CA LEU A 58 2.35 -0.45 -2.66
C LEU A 58 1.17 -0.75 -1.72
N SER A 59 -0.06 -0.80 -2.24
CA SER A 59 -1.25 -1.15 -1.44
C SER A 59 -1.62 -2.64 -1.48
N SER A 60 -1.03 -3.43 -2.39
CA SER A 60 -1.36 -4.86 -2.57
C SER A 60 -0.19 -5.81 -2.33
N SER A 61 0.99 -5.32 -1.96
CA SER A 61 2.15 -6.15 -1.61
C SER A 61 2.45 -6.01 -0.12
N ARG A 62 1.73 -6.80 0.69
CA ARG A 62 1.93 -6.95 2.15
C ARG A 62 1.62 -5.66 2.92
N LEU A 63 1.15 -5.76 4.16
CA LEU A 63 1.40 -4.65 5.07
C LEU A 63 2.92 -4.46 5.05
N GLU A 64 3.43 -3.37 4.49
CA GLU A 64 4.58 -2.74 5.11
C GLU A 64 4.05 -2.31 6.48
N ILE A 65 4.09 -3.26 7.41
CA ILE A 65 4.19 -2.95 8.82
C ILE A 65 5.39 -2.03 8.83
N ALA A 66 5.15 -0.73 8.98
CA ALA A 66 6.21 0.22 9.27
C ALA A 66 6.90 -0.38 10.49
N THR A 67 8.04 -1.03 10.28
CA THR A 67 8.77 -1.68 11.34
C THR A 67 9.22 -0.52 12.22
N ALA A 68 8.58 -0.40 13.38
CA ALA A 68 8.85 0.70 14.27
C ALA A 68 10.36 0.70 14.55
N THR A 69 11.00 1.85 14.34
CA THR A 69 12.44 1.99 14.50
C THR A 69 12.75 2.75 15.77
N CYS A 70 13.84 2.34 16.43
CA CYS A 70 14.37 3.04 17.60
C CYS A 70 14.83 4.44 17.19
N SER A 71 14.39 5.47 17.91
CA SER A 71 14.79 6.87 17.68
C SER A 71 16.29 7.08 17.78
N ASP A 72 16.94 6.37 18.69
CA ASP A 72 18.35 6.62 19.05
C ASP A 72 19.32 5.85 18.15
N HIS A 73 18.88 4.71 17.62
CA HIS A 73 19.74 3.78 16.89
C HIS A 73 19.30 3.52 15.44
N GLY A 74 18.10 3.97 15.04
CA GLY A 74 17.54 3.75 13.70
C GLY A 74 17.31 2.28 13.35
N LYS A 75 17.30 1.39 14.35
CA LYS A 75 17.17 -0.06 14.19
C LYS A 75 15.76 -0.55 14.50
N PRO A 76 15.33 -1.68 13.92
CA PRO A 76 14.02 -2.25 14.21
C PRO A 76 13.82 -2.51 15.72
N LEU A 77 12.61 -2.25 16.21
CA LEU A 77 12.16 -2.58 17.55
C LEU A 77 11.65 -4.03 17.55
N GLU A 78 12.52 -4.96 17.93
CA GLU A 78 12.27 -6.42 17.82
C GLU A 78 12.15 -7.09 19.20
N PHE A 79 12.51 -6.39 20.27
CA PHE A 79 12.56 -6.91 21.63
C PHE A 79 11.58 -6.16 22.52
N PHE A 80 11.06 -6.86 23.53
CA PHE A 80 10.27 -6.29 24.61
C PHE A 80 11.01 -6.46 25.92
N CYS A 81 11.19 -5.37 26.66
CA CYS A 81 11.80 -5.38 27.98
C CYS A 81 10.70 -5.49 29.05
N GLU A 82 10.59 -6.64 29.71
CA GLU A 82 9.62 -6.91 30.77
C GLU A 82 9.83 -6.01 32.00
N THR A 83 11.08 -5.61 32.28
CA THR A 83 11.41 -4.74 33.41
C THR A 83 10.96 -3.28 33.19
N CYS A 84 11.00 -2.80 31.95
CA CYS A 84 10.68 -1.41 31.60
C CYS A 84 9.33 -1.26 30.91
N ASP A 85 8.63 -2.36 30.63
CA ASP A 85 7.35 -2.41 29.90
C ASP A 85 7.41 -1.66 28.55
N THR A 86 8.51 -1.83 27.82
CA THR A 86 8.77 -1.07 26.57
C THR A 86 9.41 -1.92 25.48
N VAL A 87 9.09 -1.59 24.23
CA VAL A 87 9.74 -2.16 23.03
C VAL A 87 11.07 -1.48 22.77
N ILE A 88 12.10 -2.28 22.44
CA ILE A 88 13.48 -1.82 22.26
C ILE A 88 14.13 -2.50 21.05
N CYS A 89 15.23 -1.90 20.57
CA CYS A 89 16.07 -2.53 19.54
C CYS A 89 17.20 -3.36 20.17
N SER A 90 17.89 -4.13 19.34
CA SER A 90 19.06 -4.94 19.76
C SER A 90 20.17 -4.13 20.43
N HIS A 91 20.36 -2.85 20.08
CA HIS A 91 21.39 -1.99 20.70
C HIS A 91 20.99 -1.53 22.10
N CYS A 92 19.73 -1.15 22.29
CA CYS A 92 19.18 -0.83 23.62
C CYS A 92 19.29 -2.04 24.56
N SER A 93 19.04 -3.25 24.05
CA SER A 93 19.13 -4.50 24.83
C SER A 93 20.53 -4.71 25.43
N VAL A 94 21.61 -4.39 24.70
CA VAL A 94 22.98 -4.62 25.18
C VAL A 94 23.58 -3.42 25.94
N ARG A 95 23.00 -2.23 25.82
CA ARG A 95 23.47 -0.99 26.48
C ARG A 95 22.63 -0.70 27.71
N ASP A 96 21.49 -0.05 27.52
CA ASP A 96 20.68 0.51 28.60
C ASP A 96 19.85 -0.55 29.33
N HIS A 97 19.56 -1.67 28.65
CA HIS A 97 18.74 -2.77 29.17
C HIS A 97 19.54 -4.07 29.40
N LYS A 98 20.87 -3.98 29.53
CA LYS A 98 21.78 -5.16 29.59
C LYS A 98 21.42 -6.19 30.66
N HIS A 99 20.86 -5.75 31.78
CA HIS A 99 20.51 -6.62 32.91
C HIS A 99 18.99 -6.74 33.13
N HIS A 100 18.19 -6.32 32.15
CA HIS A 100 16.75 -6.46 32.20
C HIS A 100 16.31 -7.73 31.47
N GLU A 101 15.19 -8.29 31.90
CA GLU A 101 14.54 -9.38 31.18
C GLU A 101 13.98 -8.83 29.86
N CYS A 102 14.57 -9.28 28.75
CA CYS A 102 14.24 -8.83 27.40
C CYS A 102 14.08 -10.04 26.49
N ASP A 103 12.91 -10.20 25.89
CA ASP A 103 12.60 -11.28 24.96
C ASP A 103 12.22 -10.72 23.59
N LEU A 104 12.31 -11.55 22.55
CA LEU A 104 11.76 -11.19 21.25
C LEU A 104 10.25 -10.97 21.37
N ILE A 105 9.73 -9.94 20.71
CA ILE A 105 8.29 -9.64 20.71
C ILE A 105 7.49 -10.86 20.23
N THR A 106 8.01 -11.59 19.24
CA THR A 106 7.38 -12.81 18.72
C THR A 106 7.19 -13.89 19.77
N ASP A 107 8.08 -13.95 20.76
CA ASP A 107 8.15 -15.03 21.73
C ASP A 107 7.25 -14.71 22.94
N CYS A 108 7.20 -13.44 23.35
CA CYS A 108 6.38 -13.01 24.49
C CYS A 108 4.95 -12.59 24.10
N TYR A 109 4.66 -12.32 22.82
CA TYR A 109 3.35 -11.81 22.37
C TYR A 109 2.16 -12.69 22.80
N ALA A 110 2.27 -14.01 22.62
CA ALA A 110 1.20 -14.93 22.98
C ALA A 110 0.89 -14.88 24.49
N LYS A 111 1.95 -14.86 25.32
CA LYS A 111 1.85 -14.74 26.78
C LYS A 111 1.20 -13.42 27.18
N HIS A 112 1.63 -12.29 26.60
CA HIS A 112 1.13 -10.96 26.98
C HIS A 112 -0.31 -10.75 26.54
N SER A 113 -0.64 -11.13 25.31
CA SER A 113 -2.02 -11.04 24.80
C SER A 113 -3.00 -11.89 25.61
N GLN A 114 -2.56 -13.08 26.06
CA GLN A 114 -3.37 -13.91 26.94
C GLN A 114 -3.59 -13.27 28.30
N LYS A 115 -2.54 -12.74 28.94
CA LYS A 115 -2.64 -12.04 30.23
C LYS A 115 -3.57 -10.83 30.16
N LEU A 116 -3.47 -10.03 29.09
CA LEU A 116 -4.37 -8.90 28.85
C LEU A 116 -5.83 -9.36 28.74
N ARG A 117 -6.10 -10.44 28.00
CA ARG A 117 -7.45 -11.00 27.86
C ARG A 117 -8.02 -11.47 29.19
N GLU A 118 -7.21 -12.14 30.00
CA GLU A 118 -7.60 -12.60 31.32
C GLU A 118 -7.98 -11.43 32.23
N HIS A 119 -7.18 -10.35 32.20
CA HIS A 119 -7.43 -9.14 32.99
C HIS A 119 -8.64 -8.33 32.50
N LEU A 120 -8.93 -8.35 31.19
CA LEU A 120 -10.08 -7.66 30.60
C LEU A 120 -11.40 -8.40 30.83
N SER A 121 -11.37 -9.74 30.89
CA SER A 121 -12.57 -10.57 31.05
C SER A 121 -13.51 -10.17 32.22
N PRO A 122 -13.03 -9.76 33.42
CA PRO A 122 -13.91 -9.36 34.50
C PRO A 122 -14.46 -7.95 34.30
N VAL A 123 -13.72 -7.08 33.59
CA VAL A 123 -14.15 -5.71 33.25
C VAL A 123 -15.31 -5.78 32.25
N ASP A 124 -15.19 -6.65 31.25
CA ASP A 124 -16.25 -6.86 30.26
C ASP A 124 -17.53 -7.40 30.93
N ARG A 125 -17.42 -8.39 31.81
CA ARG A 125 -18.57 -8.88 32.58
C ARG A 125 -19.23 -7.82 33.44
N LYS A 126 -18.44 -6.95 34.09
CA LYS A 126 -18.98 -5.84 34.89
C LYS A 126 -19.69 -4.81 34.02
N LYS A 127 -19.14 -4.53 32.83
CA LYS A 127 -19.77 -3.63 31.85
C LYS A 127 -21.10 -4.18 31.38
N GLU A 128 -21.18 -5.48 31.07
CA GLU A 128 -22.43 -6.15 30.71
C GLU A 128 -23.46 -6.06 31.85
N ALA A 129 -23.07 -6.44 33.08
CA ALA A 129 -23.96 -6.36 34.24
C ALA A 129 -24.48 -4.93 34.49
N LEU A 130 -23.63 -3.91 34.30
CA LEU A 130 -24.04 -2.51 34.43
C LEU A 130 -25.02 -2.09 33.33
N ASN A 131 -24.82 -2.54 32.09
CA ASN A 131 -25.75 -2.28 30.99
C ASN A 131 -27.13 -2.90 31.23
N GLU A 132 -27.20 -4.10 31.80
CA GLU A 132 -28.47 -4.74 32.17
C GLU A 132 -29.22 -3.92 33.23
N VAL A 133 -28.52 -3.47 34.28
CA VAL A 133 -29.11 -2.62 35.32
C VAL A 133 -29.59 -1.28 34.74
N LEU A 134 -28.81 -0.66 33.86
CA LEU A 134 -29.21 0.59 33.20
C LEU A 134 -30.46 0.40 32.34
N SER A 135 -30.58 -0.74 31.66
CA SER A 135 -31.75 -1.05 30.84
C SER A 135 -33.00 -1.26 31.72
N ALA A 136 -32.85 -1.95 32.85
CA ALA A 136 -33.94 -2.16 33.80
C ALA A 136 -34.42 -0.89 34.53
N LEU A 137 -33.56 0.13 34.65
CA LEU A 137 -33.92 1.43 35.22
C LEU A 137 -34.58 2.38 34.19
N ALA A 138 -34.52 2.04 32.90
CA ALA A 138 -35.10 2.84 31.82
C ALA A 138 -36.56 2.44 31.49
N GLU A 139 -37.07 1.37 32.10
CA GLU A 139 -38.48 0.93 32.10
C GLU A 139 -39.27 1.55 33.27
#